data_AF-T0BK07-F1
#
_entry.id   AF-T0BK07-F1
#
_cell.length_a   1.000
_cell.length_b   1.000
_cell.length_c   1.000
_cell.angle_alpha   90.00
_cell.angle_beta   90.00
_cell.angle_gamma   90.00
#
_symmetry.space_group_name_H-M   'P 1'
#
loop_
_entity.id
_entity.type
_entity.pdbx_description
1 polymer ?
#
loop_
_entity_poly.entity_id
_entity_poly.type
_entity_poly.pdbx_seq_one_letter_code
_entity_poly.pdbx_strand_id
1 'polypeptide(L)' 'MLRRKFSQQFREQVVKECLETGNVSIVARKHNILSNVVNRWVRQY' A
#
# COMPACT_ATOMS: atom_id res chain seq x y z
N MET A 1 14.29 -16.06 2.24
CA MET A 1 13.36 -14.93 2.43
C MET A 1 12.01 -15.27 1.81
N LEU A 2 10.94 -15.41 2.60
CA LEU A 2 9.58 -15.53 2.05
C LEU A 2 9.16 -14.17 1.49
N ARG A 3 8.96 -14.08 0.17
CA ARG A 3 8.26 -12.94 -0.43
C ARG A 3 6.80 -13.04 0.01
N ARG A 4 6.35 -12.18 0.92
CA ARG A 4 4.92 -11.97 1.16
C ARG A 4 4.30 -11.52 -0.17
N LYS A 5 3.58 -12.43 -0.84
CA LYS A 5 2.78 -12.09 -2.01
C LYS A 5 1.54 -11.38 -1.49
N PHE A 6 1.52 -10.06 -1.62
CA PHE A 6 0.28 -9.31 -1.50
C PHE A 6 -0.57 -9.60 -2.75
N SER A 7 -1.82 -10.01 -2.56
CA SER A 7 -2.76 -10.17 -3.66
C SER A 7 -2.98 -8.83 -4.37
N GLN A 8 -3.23 -8.86 -5.69
CA GLN A 8 -3.51 -7.63 -6.46
C GLN A 8 -4.64 -6.81 -5.83
N GLN A 9 -5.73 -7.48 -5.45
CA GLN A 9 -6.89 -6.84 -4.83
C GLN A 9 -6.54 -6.08 -3.54
N PHE A 10 -5.62 -6.62 -2.73
CA PHE A 10 -5.15 -5.94 -1.52
C PHE A 10 -4.30 -4.72 -1.86
N ARG A 11 -3.44 -4.82 -2.89
CA ARG A 11 -2.64 -3.69 -3.37
C ARG A 11 -3.54 -2.56 -3.89
N GLU A 12 -4.58 -2.90 -4.65
CA GLU A 12 -5.57 -1.93 -5.15
C GLU A 12 -6.34 -1.25 -4.02
N GLN A 13 -6.80 -2.00 -3.02
CA GLN A 13 -7.46 -1.41 -1.85
C GLN A 13 -6.56 -0.42 -1.11
N VAL A 14 -5.29 -0.80 -0.87
CA VAL A 14 -4.33 0.06 -0.17
C VAL A 14 -4.01 1.33 -0.98
N VAL A 15 -3.81 1.20 -2.30
CA VAL A 15 -3.55 2.37 -3.17
C VAL A 15 -4.76 3.29 -3.21
N LYS A 16 -5.97 2.76 -3.36
CA LYS A 16 -7.20 3.56 -3.35
C LYS A 16 -7.39 4.30 -2.03
N GLU A 17 -7.22 3.61 -0.90
CA GLU A 17 -7.31 4.21 0.44
C GLU A 17 -6.23 5.31 0.64
N CYS A 18 -5.03 5.13 0.06
CA CYS A 18 -4.00 6.16 0.05
C CYS A 18 -4.38 7.40 -0.79
N LEU A 19 -5.00 7.20 -1.94
CA LEU A 19 -5.45 8.29 -2.83
C LEU A 19 -6.61 9.06 -2.19
N GLU A 20 -7.55 8.37 -1.53
CA GLU A 20 -8.69 8.99 -0.84
C GLU A 20 -8.26 9.76 0.42
N THR A 21 -7.34 9.21 1.21
CA THR A 21 -6.87 9.84 2.47
C THR A 21 -5.75 10.86 2.23
N GLY A 22 -5.09 10.82 1.08
CA GLY A 22 -3.90 11.61 0.76
C GLY A 22 -2.66 11.30 1.62
N ASN A 23 -2.72 10.26 2.47
CA ASN A 23 -1.72 9.98 3.50
C ASN A 23 -1.25 8.52 3.49
N VAL A 24 -0.23 8.26 2.66
CA VAL A 24 0.37 6.93 2.49
C VAL A 24 0.90 6.34 3.79
N SER A 25 1.50 7.14 4.66
CA SER A 25 2.09 6.67 5.93
C SER A 25 1.05 6.13 6.92
N ILE A 26 -0.14 6.72 6.96
CA ILE A 26 -1.22 6.31 7.86
C ILE A 26 -1.81 4.98 7.40
N VAL A 27 -2.11 4.87 6.11
CA VAL A 27 -2.63 3.64 5.49
C VAL A 27 -1.60 2.51 5.63
N ALA A 28 -0.32 2.79 5.35
CA ALA A 28 0.75 1.81 5.52
C ALA A 28 0.82 1.27 6.96
N ARG A 29 0.72 2.12 7.98
CA ARG A 29 0.67 1.71 9.39
C ARG A 29 -0.57 0.87 9.70
N LYS A 30 -1.76 1.27 9.21
CA LYS A 30 -3.02 0.55 9.39
C LYS A 30 -2.93 -0.90 8.90
N HIS A 31 -2.29 -1.10 7.75
CA HIS A 31 -2.13 -2.41 7.13
C HIS A 31 -0.82 -3.13 7.51
N ASN A 32 -0.02 -2.58 8.43
CA ASN A 32 1.31 -3.09 8.80
C ASN A 32 2.23 -3.31 7.58
N ILE A 33 2.16 -2.40 6.62
CA ILE A 33 2.97 -2.38 5.41
C ILE A 33 4.01 -1.28 5.56
N LEU A 34 5.19 -1.49 4.97
CA LEU A 34 6.19 -0.46 4.86
C LEU A 34 5.69 0.66 3.93
N SER A 35 5.74 1.91 4.39
CA SER A 35 5.33 3.09 3.61
C SER A 35 6.06 3.19 2.27
N ASN A 36 7.28 2.68 2.18
CA ASN A 36 8.07 2.63 0.95
C ASN A 36 7.46 1.68 -0.10
N VAL A 37 6.89 0.56 0.34
CA VAL A 37 6.19 -0.40 -0.54
C VAL A 37 4.92 0.22 -1.08
N VAL A 38 4.13 0.86 -0.22
CA VAL A 38 2.89 1.53 -0.63
C VAL A 38 3.19 2.71 -1.55
N ASN A 39 4.21 3.52 -1.27
CA ASN A 39 4.66 4.58 -2.19
C ASN A 39 5.01 4.03 -3.58
N ARG A 40 5.72 2.90 -3.64
CA ARG A 40 6.03 2.26 -4.92
C ARG A 40 4.76 1.80 -5.64
N TRP A 41 3.74 1.36 -4.91
CA TRP A 41 2.47 0.96 -5.50
C TRP A 41 1.68 2.14 -6.05
N VAL A 42 1.58 3.23 -5.29
CA VAL A 42 0.92 4.47 -5.71
C VAL A 42 1.61 5.09 -6.93
N ARG A 43 2.95 5.02 -7.03
CA ARG A 43 3.69 5.52 -8.22
C ARG A 43 3.58 4.63 -9.46
N GLN A 44 3.15 3.38 -9.29
CA GLN A 44 3.01 2.41 -10.38
C GLN A 44 1.55 2.29 -10.86
N TYR A 45 0.63 2.90 -10.13
CA TYR A 45 -0.78 3.01 -10.45
C TYR A 45 -1.01 4.35 -11.14
#